data_AF-A0A5B7C0W6-F1
#
_entry.id   AF-A0A5B7C0W6-F1
#
_cell.length_a   1.000
_cell.length_b   1.000
_cell.length_c   1.000
_cell.angle_alpha   90.00
_cell.angle_beta   90.00
_cell.angle_gamma   90.00
#
_symmetry.space_group_name_H-M   'P 1'
#
loop_
_entity.id
_entity.type
_entity.pdbx_description
1 polymer ?
#
loop_
_entity_poly.entity_id
_entity_poly.type
_entity_poly.pdbx_seq_one_letter_code
_entity_poly.pdbx_strand_id
1 'polypeptide(L)'
;VVSSAHMAREIFKTHDLVFSGRPVLYAAKKFSYNCSSISFAPYGEYWREVRKIAMLELLSAKRVQTFQAIRDDEVTLMVDSIAHSSNPINLSQLTLLLTNNVICRVAFGEKQSDHIDGKGNGKSKFHEILGETQDLLGGFSVADFFPWMEWFNKFNGLETRLEKNFRELDTFYDKVIEE
;
A
#
# COMPACT_ATOMS: atom_id res chain seq x y z
N VAL A 1 -23.30 -8.66 6.36
CA VAL A 1 -22.01 -8.74 7.10
C VAL A 1 -21.85 -10.15 7.62
N VAL A 2 -20.71 -10.81 7.38
CA VAL A 2 -20.41 -12.15 7.91
C VAL A 2 -19.64 -11.99 9.21
N SER A 3 -20.16 -12.56 10.29
CA SER A 3 -19.64 -12.35 11.65
C SER A 3 -19.21 -13.64 12.35
N SER A 4 -19.13 -14.77 11.64
CA SER A 4 -18.68 -16.04 12.22
C SER A 4 -17.53 -16.67 11.43
N ALA A 5 -16.56 -17.25 12.15
CA ALA A 5 -15.41 -17.91 11.55
C ALA A 5 -15.81 -19.11 10.66
N HIS A 6 -16.87 -19.82 11.05
CA HIS A 6 -17.42 -20.92 10.26
C HIS A 6 -17.91 -20.43 8.88
N MET A 7 -18.67 -19.34 8.84
CA MET A 7 -19.17 -18.80 7.57
C MET A 7 -18.09 -18.11 6.75
N ALA A 8 -17.14 -17.43 7.39
CA ALA A 8 -15.96 -16.93 6.70
C ALA A 8 -15.17 -18.06 6.03
N ARG A 9 -14.99 -19.20 6.71
CA ARG A 9 -14.33 -20.38 6.13
C ARG A 9 -15.10 -20.91 4.92
N GLU A 10 -16.41 -21.06 5.03
CA GLU A 10 -17.25 -21.54 3.92
C GLU A 10 -17.10 -20.65 2.68
N ILE A 11 -17.12 -19.33 2.88
CA ILE A 11 -16.94 -18.35 1.81
C ILE A 11 -15.53 -18.40 1.19
N PHE A 12 -14.48 -18.40 2.01
CA PHE A 12 -13.11 -18.26 1.52
C PHE A 12 -12.40 -19.59 1.19
N LYS A 13 -13.03 -20.74 1.44
CA LYS A 13 -12.47 -22.06 1.12
C LYS A 13 -13.36 -22.90 0.21
N THR A 14 -14.65 -22.95 0.50
CA THR A 14 -15.60 -23.80 -0.24
C THR A 14 -16.16 -23.07 -1.46
N HIS A 15 -16.44 -21.77 -1.32
CA HIS A 15 -17.07 -20.94 -2.36
C HIS A 15 -16.19 -19.74 -2.78
N ASP A 16 -14.87 -19.88 -2.66
CA ASP A 16 -13.90 -18.79 -2.82
C ASP A 16 -14.02 -18.09 -4.19
N LEU A 17 -14.23 -18.85 -5.26
CA LEU A 17 -14.41 -18.32 -6.60
C LEU A 17 -15.68 -17.45 -6.73
N VAL A 18 -16.79 -17.86 -6.12
CA VAL A 18 -18.06 -17.12 -6.16
C VAL A 18 -17.93 -15.77 -5.44
N PHE A 19 -17.19 -15.75 -4.33
CA PHE A 19 -16.95 -14.55 -3.52
C PHE A 19 -15.62 -13.85 -3.83
N SER A 20 -14.99 -14.18 -4.95
CA SER A 20 -13.72 -13.57 -5.39
C SER A 20 -13.89 -12.17 -5.98
N GLY A 21 -15.13 -11.69 -6.11
CA GLY A 21 -15.45 -10.35 -6.59
C GLY A 21 -14.73 -9.24 -5.82
N ARG A 22 -14.49 -8.12 -6.50
CA ARG A 22 -13.90 -6.91 -5.93
C ARG A 22 -14.82 -5.73 -6.21
N PRO A 23 -15.34 -5.03 -5.19
CA PRO A 23 -16.11 -3.81 -5.43
C PRO A 23 -15.19 -2.73 -5.99
N VAL A 24 -15.72 -1.92 -6.91
CA VAL A 24 -14.99 -0.78 -7.48
C VAL A 24 -15.15 0.41 -6.54
N LEU A 25 -14.11 0.69 -5.76
CA LEU A 25 -14.04 1.86 -4.87
C LEU A 25 -13.51 3.07 -5.64
N TYR A 26 -13.98 4.26 -5.31
CA TYR A 26 -13.66 5.52 -5.99
C TYR A 26 -12.14 5.79 -5.99
N ALA A 27 -11.50 5.78 -4.82
CA ALA A 27 -10.07 6.00 -4.69
C ALA A 27 -9.25 4.87 -5.35
N ALA A 28 -9.68 3.61 -5.14
CA ALA A 28 -9.01 2.45 -5.72
C ALA A 28 -9.02 2.50 -7.25
N LYS A 29 -10.14 2.90 -7.86
CA LYS A 29 -10.26 3.03 -9.32
C LYS A 29 -9.20 3.96 -9.89
N LYS A 30 -8.90 5.08 -9.22
CA LYS A 30 -7.83 6.00 -9.64
C LYS A 30 -6.44 5.39 -9.39
N PHE A 31 -6.14 4.99 -8.15
CA PHE A 31 -4.80 4.51 -7.78
C PHE A 31 -4.36 3.22 -8.47
N SER A 32 -5.31 2.40 -8.91
CA SER A 32 -5.01 1.10 -9.54
C SER A 32 -5.21 1.10 -11.05
N TYR A 33 -5.18 2.26 -11.71
CA TYR A 33 -5.37 2.38 -13.16
C TYR A 33 -6.63 1.64 -13.62
N ASN A 34 -7.78 2.07 -13.09
CA ASN A 34 -9.09 1.48 -13.34
C ASN A 34 -9.22 0.01 -12.88
N CYS A 35 -8.78 -0.29 -11.64
CA CYS A 35 -8.86 -1.62 -11.04
C CYS A 35 -8.03 -2.67 -11.78
N SER A 36 -6.81 -2.31 -12.18
CA SER A 36 -5.84 -3.21 -12.83
C SER A 36 -4.75 -3.69 -11.85
N SER A 37 -4.83 -3.41 -10.55
CA SER A 37 -3.85 -3.92 -9.58
C SER A 37 -4.23 -5.28 -9.01
N ILE A 38 -3.25 -6.03 -8.47
CA ILE A 38 -3.48 -7.34 -7.82
C ILE A 38 -4.52 -7.30 -6.68
N SER A 39 -4.67 -6.15 -6.00
CA SER A 39 -5.57 -5.99 -4.86
C SER A 39 -7.02 -5.70 -5.29
N PHE A 40 -7.20 -4.92 -6.35
CA PHE A 40 -8.51 -4.39 -6.75
C PHE A 40 -9.05 -4.95 -8.07
N ALA A 41 -8.22 -5.64 -8.86
CA ALA A 41 -8.69 -6.24 -10.10
C ALA A 41 -9.72 -7.35 -9.85
N PRO A 42 -10.79 -7.40 -10.67
CA PRO A 42 -11.75 -8.48 -10.60
C PRO A 42 -11.05 -9.81 -10.91
N TYR A 43 -11.54 -10.89 -10.31
CA TYR A 43 -11.02 -12.22 -10.59
C TYR A 43 -11.20 -12.56 -12.08
N GLY A 44 -10.11 -12.99 -12.71
CA GLY A 44 -10.07 -13.30 -14.13
C GLY A 44 -8.67 -13.76 -14.54
N GLU A 45 -8.45 -13.97 -15.84
CA GLU A 45 -7.14 -14.38 -16.38
C GLU A 45 -6.02 -13.41 -16.01
N TYR A 46 -6.24 -12.11 -16.22
CA TYR A 46 -5.27 -11.08 -15.85
C TYR A 46 -4.85 -11.16 -14.39
N TRP A 47 -5.82 -11.20 -13.45
CA TRP A 47 -5.53 -11.28 -12.02
C TRP A 47 -4.77 -12.56 -11.65
N ARG A 48 -5.12 -13.70 -12.25
CA ARG A 48 -4.45 -14.99 -12.01
C ARG A 48 -2.99 -14.93 -12.44
N GLU A 49 -2.69 -14.38 -13.61
CA GLU A 49 -1.32 -14.26 -14.12
C GLU A 49 -0.48 -13.29 -13.28
N VAL A 50 -0.98 -12.08 -13.00
CA VAL A 50 -0.27 -11.11 -12.15
C VAL A 50 -0.04 -11.66 -10.74
N ARG A 51 -1.04 -12.33 -10.16
CA ARG A 51 -0.87 -12.98 -8.85
C ARG A 51 0.18 -14.08 -8.89
N LYS A 52 0.20 -14.90 -9.94
CA LYS A 52 1.20 -15.97 -10.10
C LYS A 52 2.61 -15.39 -10.15
N ILE A 53 2.83 -14.33 -10.93
CA ILE A 53 4.11 -13.62 -11.00
C ILE A 53 4.51 -13.09 -9.62
N ALA A 54 3.64 -12.34 -8.95
CA ALA A 54 3.92 -11.78 -7.62
C ALA A 54 4.25 -12.88 -6.58
N MET A 55 3.53 -14.00 -6.62
CA MET A 55 3.77 -15.13 -5.71
C MET A 55 5.10 -15.82 -5.97
N LEU A 56 5.53 -15.98 -7.22
CA LEU A 56 6.78 -16.64 -7.56
C LEU A 56 7.99 -15.73 -7.29
N GLU A 57 7.90 -14.48 -7.76
CA GLU A 57 9.03 -13.57 -7.84
C GLU A 57 9.24 -12.72 -6.58
N LEU A 58 8.20 -12.50 -5.76
CA LEU A 58 8.30 -11.62 -4.59
C LEU A 58 7.90 -12.33 -3.30
N LEU A 59 6.79 -13.08 -3.31
CA LEU A 59 6.15 -13.57 -2.09
C LEU A 59 6.40 -15.07 -1.82
N SER A 60 7.27 -15.73 -2.59
CA SER A 60 7.64 -17.12 -2.33
C SER A 60 8.53 -17.21 -1.09
N ALA A 61 8.43 -18.32 -0.34
CA ALA A 61 9.22 -18.51 0.88
C ALA A 61 10.73 -18.34 0.62
N LYS A 62 11.22 -18.84 -0.52
CA LYS A 62 12.61 -18.68 -0.95
C LYS A 62 12.97 -17.20 -1.18
N ARG A 63 12.14 -16.44 -1.90
CA ARG A 63 12.38 -15.00 -2.13
C ARG A 63 12.32 -14.19 -0.83
N VAL A 64 11.32 -14.44 0.01
CA VAL A 64 11.21 -13.80 1.34
C VAL A 64 12.44 -14.06 2.21
N GLN A 65 13.01 -15.26 2.18
CA GLN A 65 14.26 -15.58 2.88
C GLN A 65 15.46 -14.80 2.34
N THR A 66 15.55 -14.57 1.02
CA THR A 66 16.63 -13.75 0.45
C THR A 66 16.60 -12.30 0.92
N PHE A 67 15.43 -11.78 1.32
CA PHE A 67 15.28 -10.44 1.89
C PHE A 67 15.53 -10.36 3.41
N GLN A 68 16.05 -11.43 4.03
CA GLN A 68 16.29 -11.45 5.48
C GLN A 68 17.27 -10.35 5.91
N ALA A 69 18.39 -10.18 5.21
CA ALA A 69 19.37 -9.15 5.55
C ALA A 69 18.77 -7.73 5.53
N ILE A 70 17.85 -7.44 4.60
CA ILE A 70 17.13 -6.16 4.55
C ILE A 70 16.29 -5.96 5.81
N ARG A 71 15.56 -6.98 6.26
CA ARG A 71 14.75 -6.89 7.47
C ARG A 71 15.63 -6.74 8.72
N ASP A 72 16.70 -7.52 8.81
CA ASP A 72 17.63 -7.49 9.94
C ASP A 72 18.28 -6.09 10.06
N ASP A 73 18.69 -5.50 8.93
CA ASP A 73 19.20 -4.12 8.87
C ASP A 73 18.16 -3.11 9.39
N GLU A 74 16.94 -3.10 8.85
CA GLU A 74 15.92 -2.10 9.20
C GLU A 74 15.44 -2.25 10.65
N VAL A 75 15.33 -3.49 11.14
CA VAL A 75 15.00 -3.76 12.55
C VAL A 75 16.12 -3.28 13.47
N THR A 76 17.38 -3.49 13.10
CA THR A 76 18.53 -2.99 13.88
C THR A 76 18.48 -1.47 13.98
N LEU A 77 18.26 -0.76 12.87
CA LEU A 77 18.10 0.70 12.87
C LEU A 77 16.95 1.17 13.74
N MET A 78 15.82 0.47 13.71
CA MET A 78 14.67 0.76 14.56
C MET A 78 15.00 0.58 16.05
N VAL A 79 15.64 -0.54 16.42
CA VAL A 79 16.02 -0.84 17.80
C VAL A 79 17.04 0.17 18.32
N ASP A 80 18.03 0.53 17.51
CA ASP A 80 19.01 1.57 17.85
C ASP A 80 18.33 2.92 18.07
N SER A 81 17.39 3.31 17.20
CA SER A 81 16.63 4.55 17.38
C SER A 81 15.83 4.56 18.70
N ILE A 82 15.26 3.41 19.09
CA ILE A 82 14.56 3.26 20.36
C ILE A 82 15.53 3.37 21.53
N ALA A 83 16.66 2.67 21.48
CA ALA A 83 17.63 2.62 22.56
C ALA A 83 18.25 3.99 22.89
N HIS A 84 18.38 4.86 21.89
CA HIS A 84 18.93 6.21 22.04
C HIS A 84 17.88 7.30 22.28
N SER A 85 16.58 6.97 22.34
CA SER A 85 15.53 7.96 22.59
C SER A 85 15.36 8.23 24.08
N SER A 86 15.50 9.50 24.47
CA SER A 86 15.19 9.95 25.84
C SER A 86 13.70 10.34 26.02
N ASN A 87 12.91 10.35 24.95
CA ASN A 87 11.52 10.78 24.93
C ASN A 87 10.56 9.62 24.60
N PRO A 88 9.28 9.71 25.00
CA PRO A 88 8.25 8.77 24.56
C PRO A 88 8.21 8.63 23.04
N ILE A 89 8.14 7.39 22.56
CA ILE A 89 8.18 7.07 21.14
C ILE A 89 6.78 6.64 20.67
N ASN A 90 6.36 7.13 19.51
CA ASN A 90 5.17 6.64 18.83
C ASN A 90 5.49 5.35 18.06
N LEU A 91 5.19 4.20 18.67
CA LEU A 91 5.44 2.90 18.04
C LEU A 91 4.66 2.69 16.74
N SER A 92 3.43 3.22 16.61
CA SER A 92 2.65 3.07 15.38
C SER A 92 3.36 3.71 14.18
N GLN A 93 3.85 4.94 14.35
CA GLN A 93 4.62 5.61 13.30
C GLN A 93 5.92 4.86 13.00
N LEU A 94 6.62 4.40 14.04
CA LEU A 94 7.89 3.69 13.87
C LEU A 94 7.71 2.35 13.14
N THR A 95 6.67 1.57 13.47
CA THR A 95 6.37 0.31 12.78
C THR A 95 5.93 0.50 11.34
N LEU A 96 5.21 1.60 11.05
CA LEU A 96 4.84 1.96 9.68
C LEU A 96 6.08 2.31 8.86
N LEU A 97 7.00 3.12 9.42
CA LEU A 97 8.28 3.45 8.79
C LEU A 97 9.11 2.19 8.52
N LEU A 98 9.25 1.31 9.51
CA LEU A 98 9.95 0.03 9.35
C LEU A 98 9.37 -0.79 8.18
N THR A 99 8.05 -0.94 8.15
CA THR A 99 7.36 -1.73 7.13
C THR A 99 7.57 -1.12 5.74
N ASN A 100 7.42 0.20 5.62
CA ASN A 100 7.62 0.91 4.37
C ASN A 100 9.07 0.82 3.90
N ASN A 101 10.06 1.05 4.76
CA ASN A 101 11.48 0.91 4.40
C ASN A 101 11.82 -0.50 3.90
N VAL A 102 11.34 -1.55 4.60
CA VAL A 102 11.55 -2.93 4.16
C VAL A 102 10.93 -3.17 2.79
N ILE A 103 9.67 -2.73 2.57
CA ILE A 103 8.99 -2.90 1.29
C ILE A 103 9.71 -2.13 0.18
N CYS A 104 10.12 -0.88 0.42
CA CYS A 104 10.88 -0.06 -0.53
C CYS A 104 12.18 -0.74 -0.93
N ARG A 105 12.98 -1.19 0.04
CA ARG A 105 14.26 -1.86 -0.24
C ARG A 105 14.06 -3.18 -0.99
N VAL A 106 12.99 -3.92 -0.69
CA VAL A 106 12.66 -5.17 -1.39
C VAL A 106 12.17 -4.91 -2.81
N ALA A 107 11.33 -3.89 -3.02
CA ALA A 107 10.70 -3.61 -4.31
C ALA A 107 11.61 -2.83 -5.26
N PHE A 108 12.43 -1.91 -4.74
CA PHE A 108 13.19 -0.94 -5.52
C PHE A 108 14.71 -1.11 -5.39
N GLY A 109 15.19 -2.02 -4.54
CA GLY A 109 16.62 -2.37 -4.43
C GLY A 109 17.50 -1.34 -3.71
N GLU A 110 17.10 -0.07 -3.65
CA GLU A 110 17.88 0.97 -2.98
C GLU A 110 17.53 1.14 -1.50
N LYS A 111 18.55 1.35 -0.66
CA LYS A 111 18.36 2.14 0.56
C LYS A 111 18.01 3.54 0.06
N GLN A 112 16.76 3.96 0.19
CA GLN A 112 16.37 5.32 -0.16
C GLN A 112 16.98 6.30 0.86
N SER A 113 18.30 6.50 0.78
CA SER A 113 19.08 7.39 1.63
C SER A 113 19.21 8.81 1.06
N ASP A 114 18.72 9.10 -0.14
CA ASP A 114 18.95 10.40 -0.80
C ASP A 114 17.68 11.18 -1.21
N HIS A 115 16.73 11.31 -0.28
CA HIS A 115 15.90 12.52 -0.19
C HIS A 115 15.77 13.00 1.27
N ILE A 116 16.82 12.79 2.08
CA ILE A 116 17.05 13.66 3.23
C ILE A 116 17.70 14.91 2.67
N ASP A 117 16.90 15.78 2.07
CA ASP A 117 17.27 17.17 1.95
C ASP A 117 17.60 17.63 3.37
N GLY A 118 18.86 18.00 3.57
CA GLY A 118 19.37 18.52 4.83
C GLY A 118 18.65 19.80 5.22
N LYS A 119 17.45 19.69 5.78
CA LYS A 119 16.75 20.69 6.59
C LYS A 119 15.41 20.14 7.07
N GLY A 120 15.43 19.60 8.29
CA GLY A 120 14.25 19.60 9.17
C GLY A 120 13.32 18.38 9.07
N ASN A 121 13.26 17.64 10.17
CA ASN A 121 12.07 16.92 10.66
C ASN A 121 11.39 15.92 9.69
N GLY A 122 12.08 14.81 9.41
CA GLY A 122 11.57 13.47 9.71
C GLY A 122 10.29 12.99 9.01
N LYS A 123 10.37 12.73 7.69
CA LYS A 123 9.71 11.65 6.93
C LYS A 123 10.15 11.80 5.46
N SER A 124 10.52 10.71 4.77
CA SER A 124 10.81 10.84 3.32
C SER A 124 9.52 11.19 2.59
N LYS A 125 9.58 12.05 1.57
CA LYS A 125 8.42 12.46 0.76
C LYS A 125 7.58 11.26 0.28
N PHE A 126 8.24 10.14 -0.02
CA PHE A 126 7.56 8.90 -0.40
C PHE A 126 6.68 8.31 0.72
N HIS A 127 7.14 8.34 1.98
CA HIS A 127 6.33 7.88 3.11
C HIS A 127 5.07 8.72 3.31
N GLU A 128 5.15 10.03 3.03
CA GLU A 128 3.97 10.92 3.09
C GLU A 128 2.97 10.58 1.99
N ILE A 129 3.44 10.36 0.76
CA ILE A 129 2.61 9.92 -0.37
C ILE A 129 1.95 8.57 -0.06
N LEU A 130 2.70 7.60 0.47
CA LEU A 130 2.13 6.31 0.86
C LEU A 130 1.10 6.43 1.99
N GLY A 131 1.37 7.28 3.00
CA GLY A 131 0.42 7.55 4.08
C GLY A 131 -0.90 8.12 3.56
N GLU A 132 -0.84 9.17 2.73
CA GLU A 132 -2.04 9.77 2.13
C GLU A 132 -2.75 8.77 1.19
N THR A 133 -2.01 7.90 0.49
CA THR A 133 -2.59 6.81 -0.31
C THR A 133 -3.42 5.86 0.56
N GLN A 134 -2.88 5.44 1.72
CA GLN A 134 -3.58 4.57 2.66
C GLN A 134 -4.81 5.25 3.25
N ASP A 135 -4.70 6.53 3.62
CA ASP A 135 -5.81 7.32 4.17
C ASP A 135 -6.94 7.50 3.14
N LEU A 136 -6.61 7.74 1.87
CA LEU A 136 -7.60 7.88 0.80
C LEU A 136 -8.26 6.54 0.43
N LEU A 137 -7.53 5.42 0.49
CA LEU A 137 -8.08 4.09 0.23
C LEU A 137 -8.97 3.58 1.38
N GLY A 138 -8.62 3.90 2.63
CA GLY A 138 -9.40 3.53 3.81
C GLY A 138 -10.49 4.54 4.18
N GLY A 139 -10.48 5.71 3.54
CA GLY A 139 -11.39 6.82 3.81
C GLY A 139 -12.80 6.61 3.28
N PHE A 140 -13.72 7.43 3.78
CA PHE A 140 -15.11 7.45 3.30
C PHE A 140 -15.24 8.25 2.00
N SER A 141 -15.90 7.65 1.01
CA SER A 141 -16.33 8.31 -0.22
C SER A 141 -17.84 8.11 -0.40
N VAL A 142 -18.57 9.20 -0.67
CA VAL A 142 -20.02 9.14 -0.93
C VAL A 142 -20.31 8.32 -2.18
N ALA A 143 -19.42 8.39 -3.18
CA ALA A 143 -19.56 7.66 -4.45
C ALA A 143 -19.57 6.14 -4.27
N ASP A 144 -18.94 5.62 -3.21
CA ASP A 144 -18.87 4.17 -2.95
C ASP A 144 -20.21 3.59 -2.48
N PHE A 145 -21.07 4.43 -1.91
CA PHE A 145 -22.40 4.05 -1.44
C PHE A 145 -23.51 4.55 -2.37
N PHE A 146 -23.33 5.74 -2.95
CA PHE A 146 -24.27 6.41 -3.83
C PHE A 146 -23.55 6.85 -5.11
N PRO A 147 -23.39 5.95 -6.10
CA PRO A 147 -22.60 6.23 -7.31
C PRO A 147 -23.06 7.46 -8.09
N TRP A 148 -24.35 7.79 -8.08
CA TRP A 148 -24.89 8.99 -8.73
C TRP A 148 -24.52 10.32 -8.03
N MET A 149 -23.94 10.25 -6.83
CA MET A 149 -23.45 11.41 -6.06
C MET A 149 -21.93 11.59 -6.16
N GLU A 150 -21.26 10.95 -7.13
CA GLU A 150 -19.82 11.09 -7.34
C GLU A 150 -19.35 12.55 -7.45
N TRP A 151 -20.17 13.42 -8.06
CA TRP A 151 -19.92 14.85 -8.19
C TRP A 151 -19.68 15.55 -6.83
N PHE A 152 -20.19 15.00 -5.73
CA PHE A 152 -19.97 15.56 -4.39
C PHE A 152 -18.51 15.51 -3.95
N ASN A 153 -17.73 14.53 -4.46
CA ASN A 153 -16.31 14.42 -4.16
C ASN A 153 -15.48 15.60 -4.69
N LYS A 154 -16.01 16.36 -5.66
CA LYS A 154 -15.44 17.64 -6.10
C LYS A 154 -15.63 18.73 -5.07
N PHE A 155 -16.82 18.79 -4.45
CA PHE A 155 -17.19 19.83 -3.49
C PHE A 155 -16.55 19.63 -2.12
N ASN A 156 -16.38 18.39 -1.67
CA ASN A 156 -15.72 18.09 -0.40
C ASN A 156 -14.18 18.04 -0.50
N GLY A 157 -13.61 18.27 -1.69
CA GLY A 157 -12.17 18.28 -1.95
C GLY A 157 -11.50 16.91 -2.04
N LEU A 158 -12.23 15.81 -1.91
CA LEU A 158 -11.69 14.45 -1.98
C LEU A 158 -11.08 14.16 -3.36
N GLU A 159 -11.75 14.57 -4.44
CA GLU A 159 -11.23 14.39 -5.80
C GLU A 159 -9.90 15.10 -5.99
N THR A 160 -9.77 16.34 -5.52
CA THR A 160 -8.52 17.11 -5.63
C THR A 160 -7.38 16.48 -4.83
N ARG A 161 -7.66 16.00 -3.61
CA ARG A 161 -6.68 15.25 -2.80
C ARG A 161 -6.22 13.98 -3.50
N LEU A 162 -7.18 13.21 -4.02
CA LEU A 162 -6.94 11.97 -4.75
C LEU A 162 -6.07 12.19 -5.99
N GLU A 163 -6.42 13.17 -6.82
CA GLU A 163 -5.67 13.52 -8.04
C GLU A 163 -4.25 14.03 -7.75
N LYS A 164 -4.08 14.81 -6.68
CA LYS A 164 -2.75 15.25 -6.25
C LYS A 164 -1.89 14.05 -5.86
N ASN A 165 -2.39 13.20 -4.96
CA ASN A 165 -1.62 12.07 -4.46
C ASN A 165 -1.36 11.03 -5.56
N PHE A 166 -2.32 10.80 -6.46
CA PHE A 166 -2.13 9.94 -7.63
C PHE A 166 -0.95 10.40 -8.49
N ARG A 167 -0.89 11.69 -8.84
CA ARG A 167 0.22 12.21 -9.66
C ARG A 167 1.59 12.06 -8.99
N GLU A 168 1.65 12.31 -7.68
CA GLU A 168 2.90 12.16 -6.92
C GLU A 168 3.36 10.70 -6.87
N LEU A 169 2.42 9.76 -6.71
CA LEU A 169 2.71 8.32 -6.73
C LEU A 169 3.08 7.82 -8.14
N ASP A 170 2.37 8.27 -9.18
CA ASP A 170 2.62 7.94 -10.58
C ASP A 170 4.01 8.41 -11.02
N THR A 171 4.38 9.66 -10.70
CA THR A 171 5.73 10.19 -10.94
C THR A 171 6.81 9.38 -10.21
N PHE A 172 6.49 8.85 -9.02
CA PHE A 172 7.43 7.98 -8.30
C PHE A 172 7.60 6.63 -9.00
N TYR A 173 6.51 6.01 -9.45
CA TYR A 173 6.58 4.76 -10.21
C TYR A 173 7.34 4.92 -11.52
N ASP A 174 7.12 6.00 -12.27
CA ASP A 174 7.85 6.27 -13.51
C ASP A 174 9.35 6.33 -13.29
N LYS A 175 9.81 7.05 -12.26
CA LYS A 175 11.24 7.12 -11.91
C LYS A 175 11.85 5.76 -11.63
N VAL A 176 11.16 4.95 -10.84
CA VAL A 176 11.60 3.59 -10.47
C VAL A 176 11.62 2.65 -11.68
N ILE A 177 10.70 2.81 -12.62
CA ILE A 177 10.59 1.96 -13.82
C ILE A 177 11.63 2.35 -14.88
N GLU A 178 11.99 3.63 -14.96
CA GLU A 178 12.98 4.15 -15.90
C GLU A 178 14.45 3.89 -15.47
N GLU A 179 14.70 3.67 -14.17
CA GLU A 179 15.99 3.26 -13.60
C GLU A 179 16.34 1.79 -13.89
#